data_AF-X0Y5R2-F1
#
_entry.id   AF-X0Y5R2-F1
#
_cell.length_a   1.000
_cell.length_b   1.000
_cell.length_c   1.000
_cell.angle_alpha   90.00
_cell.angle_beta   90.00
_cell.angle_gamma   90.00
#
_symmetry.space_group_name_H-M   'P 1'
#
loop_
_entity.id
_entity.type
_entity.pdbx_description
1 polymer ?
#
loop_
_entity_poly.entity_id
_entity_poly.type
_entity_poly.pdbx_seq_one_letter_code
_entity_poly.pdbx_strand_id
1 'polypeptide(L)'
;ENSLSNKVGAIVAMDPRSGEILAMASSPTCDPNDFAKGMDKRAWERLVSNPYFPLQNRVISGQYPPGSIFKIVVALAGLEEGVIDPYEKIFCGGSYTFQGREYRDWKEGGHGFVDLHRGLVESCDVYFYKMGQKIGIDTIAKYAKRLGLGRNTGIQVGDEQPGLIPNKAWKLKRWHVPWQDGETLSVAVGQSFALITPIQLVRCVS
;
A
#
# COMPACT_ATOMS: atom_id res chain seq x y z
N GLU A 1 7.49 -16.40 -12.91
CA GLU A 1 8.14 -17.20 -11.84
C GLU A 1 9.65 -17.03 -11.80
N ASN A 2 10.38 -17.13 -12.92
CA ASN A 2 11.85 -16.94 -12.96
C ASN A 2 12.33 -15.66 -12.25
N SER A 3 11.61 -14.53 -12.40
CA SER A 3 11.95 -13.26 -11.74
C SER A 3 11.84 -13.30 -10.20
N LEU A 4 11.10 -14.27 -9.65
CA LEU A 4 10.90 -14.52 -8.23
C LEU A 4 11.80 -15.67 -7.71
N SER A 5 12.68 -16.23 -8.53
CA SER A 5 13.60 -17.28 -8.08
C SER A 5 14.41 -16.81 -6.87
N ASN A 6 14.41 -17.61 -5.79
CA ASN A 6 15.04 -17.31 -4.50
C ASN A 6 14.55 -16.01 -3.83
N LYS A 7 13.35 -15.53 -4.16
CA LYS A 7 12.73 -14.35 -3.56
C LYS A 7 11.36 -14.67 -2.98
N VAL A 8 11.03 -14.03 -1.87
CA VAL A 8 9.68 -14.04 -1.29
C VAL A 8 8.94 -12.82 -1.85
N GLY A 9 7.79 -13.02 -2.48
CA GLY A 9 7.06 -11.90 -3.07
C GLY A 9 5.90 -12.31 -3.97
N ALA A 10 5.33 -11.31 -4.63
CA ALA A 10 4.22 -11.44 -5.54
C ALA A 10 4.46 -10.61 -6.79
N ILE A 11 3.96 -11.10 -7.92
CA ILE A 11 3.88 -10.35 -9.18
C ILE A 11 2.47 -10.54 -9.73
N VAL A 12 1.86 -9.43 -10.16
CA VAL A 12 0.61 -9.44 -10.91
C VAL A 12 0.78 -8.51 -12.11
N ALA A 13 0.32 -8.95 -13.27
CA ALA A 13 0.26 -8.16 -14.50
C ALA A 13 -1.19 -8.18 -15.00
N MET A 14 -1.71 -7.00 -15.31
CA MET A 14 -3.08 -6.81 -15.78
C MET A 14 -3.05 -5.98 -17.06
N ASP A 15 -3.89 -6.30 -18.04
CA ASP A 15 -4.17 -5.38 -19.14
C ASP A 15 -5.08 -4.27 -18.59
N PRO A 16 -4.63 -3.00 -18.52
CA PRO A 16 -5.42 -1.93 -17.93
C PRO A 16 -6.69 -1.59 -18.74
N ARG A 17 -6.77 -2.01 -20.01
CA ARG A 17 -7.92 -1.71 -20.88
C ARG A 17 -9.08 -2.67 -20.65
N SER A 18 -8.79 -3.92 -20.28
CA SER A 18 -9.79 -4.98 -20.11
C SER A 18 -9.94 -5.45 -18.66
N GLY A 19 -8.94 -5.22 -17.82
CA GLY A 19 -8.83 -5.82 -16.48
C GLY A 19 -8.41 -7.28 -16.49
N GLU A 20 -8.00 -7.84 -17.64
CA GLU A 20 -7.55 -9.22 -17.76
C GLU A 20 -6.21 -9.43 -17.03
N ILE A 21 -6.15 -10.45 -16.17
CA ILE A 21 -4.91 -10.82 -15.48
C ILE A 21 -4.05 -11.67 -16.42
N LEU A 22 -3.00 -11.06 -16.96
CA LEU A 22 -2.07 -11.69 -17.89
C LEU A 22 -1.08 -12.63 -17.17
N ALA A 23 -0.74 -12.30 -15.92
CA ALA A 23 0.10 -13.13 -15.08
C ALA A 23 -0.17 -12.87 -13.59
N MET A 24 -0.12 -13.95 -12.81
CA MET A 24 -0.20 -13.90 -11.36
C MET A 24 0.78 -14.93 -10.78
N ALA A 25 1.72 -14.47 -9.95
CA ALA A 25 2.72 -15.34 -9.34
C ALA A 25 2.92 -14.96 -7.86
N SER A 26 3.00 -15.99 -7.00
CA SER A 26 3.31 -15.87 -5.57
C SER A 26 4.50 -16.78 -5.27
N SER A 27 5.49 -16.26 -4.55
CA SER A 27 6.70 -17.00 -4.19
C SER A 27 7.01 -16.85 -2.70
N PRO A 28 7.49 -17.92 -2.03
CA PRO A 28 7.64 -19.27 -2.57
C PRO A 28 6.27 -19.94 -2.83
N THR A 29 6.28 -20.97 -3.67
CA THR A 29 5.10 -21.78 -4.01
C THR A 29 5.29 -23.22 -3.56
N CYS A 30 4.25 -24.04 -3.67
CA CYS A 30 4.27 -25.49 -3.51
C CYS A 30 3.84 -26.17 -4.81
N ASP A 31 4.32 -27.39 -5.07
CA ASP A 31 3.87 -28.17 -6.22
C ASP A 31 2.43 -28.68 -5.97
N PRO A 32 1.43 -28.27 -6.79
CA PRO A 32 0.06 -28.77 -6.65
C PRO A 32 -0.05 -30.30 -6.77
N ASN A 33 0.89 -30.95 -7.47
CA ASN A 33 0.91 -32.41 -7.61
C ASN A 33 1.15 -33.14 -6.30
N ASP A 34 1.80 -32.49 -5.32
CA ASP A 34 2.02 -33.08 -4.00
C ASP A 34 0.69 -33.31 -3.27
N PHE A 35 -0.32 -32.47 -3.54
CA PHE A 35 -1.66 -32.63 -2.98
C PHE A 35 -2.46 -33.71 -3.71
N ALA A 36 -2.37 -33.74 -5.04
CA ALA A 36 -3.13 -34.69 -5.87
C ALA A 36 -2.74 -36.16 -5.59
N LYS A 37 -1.47 -36.42 -5.27
CA LYS A 37 -0.95 -37.76 -5.02
C LYS A 37 -1.17 -38.26 -3.58
N GLY A 38 -1.67 -37.41 -2.69
CA GLY A 38 -1.70 -37.67 -1.25
C GLY A 38 -0.35 -37.33 -0.61
N MET A 39 -0.27 -36.15 -0.03
CA MET A 39 0.95 -35.65 0.61
C MET A 39 1.24 -36.43 1.90
N ASP A 40 2.48 -36.89 2.08
CA ASP A 40 2.87 -37.52 3.34
C ASP A 40 2.98 -36.49 4.48
N LYS A 41 2.88 -36.98 5.73
CA LYS A 41 2.89 -36.14 6.93
C LYS A 41 4.15 -35.26 7.04
N ARG A 42 5.32 -35.75 6.63
CA ARG A 42 6.58 -34.99 6.72
C ARG A 42 6.63 -33.87 5.69
N ALA A 43 6.15 -34.13 4.47
CA ALA A 43 6.02 -33.11 3.43
C ALA A 43 5.04 -32.02 3.85
N TRP A 44 3.89 -32.42 4.42
CA TRP A 44 2.93 -31.48 4.99
C TRP A 44 3.54 -30.64 6.12
N GLU A 45 4.22 -31.26 7.08
CA GLU A 45 4.89 -30.57 8.18
C GLU A 45 5.92 -29.57 7.69
N ARG A 46 6.75 -29.92 6.69
CA ARG A 46 7.71 -28.97 6.08
C ARG A 46 7.01 -27.80 5.40
N LEU A 47 5.87 -28.04 4.77
CA LEU A 47 5.12 -27.01 4.05
C LEU A 47 4.49 -26.00 5.00
N VAL A 48 3.83 -26.47 6.05
CA VAL A 48 3.12 -25.60 7.03
C VAL A 48 4.06 -24.94 8.03
N SER A 49 5.21 -25.55 8.34
CA SER A 49 6.23 -24.95 9.23
C SER A 49 7.21 -24.03 8.50
N ASN A 50 7.10 -23.92 7.17
CA ASN A 50 7.99 -23.07 6.39
C ASN A 50 7.79 -21.59 6.78
N PRO A 51 8.84 -20.87 7.23
CA PRO A 51 8.74 -19.49 7.69
C PRO A 51 8.37 -18.50 6.57
N TYR A 52 8.44 -18.94 5.32
CA TYR A 52 8.06 -18.17 4.15
C TYR A 52 6.67 -18.54 3.63
N PHE A 53 5.81 -19.20 4.42
CA PHE A 53 4.38 -19.35 4.13
C PHE A 53 4.03 -19.63 2.65
N PRO A 54 4.52 -20.75 2.07
CA PRO A 54 4.36 -21.07 0.65
C PRO A 54 2.90 -21.34 0.23
N LEU A 55 2.04 -21.68 1.20
CA LEU A 55 0.59 -21.84 0.98
C LEU A 55 -0.14 -20.51 0.80
N GLN A 56 0.49 -19.38 1.15
CA GLN A 56 -0.14 -18.08 1.04
C GLN A 56 -0.07 -17.56 -0.39
N ASN A 57 -1.23 -17.27 -0.98
CA ASN A 57 -1.29 -16.49 -2.22
C ASN A 57 -1.08 -15.00 -1.90
N ARG A 58 0.17 -14.54 -1.99
CA ARG A 58 0.57 -13.17 -1.66
C ARG A 58 -0.08 -12.10 -2.54
N VAL A 59 -0.56 -12.46 -3.74
CA VAL A 59 -1.18 -11.49 -4.66
C VAL A 59 -2.54 -11.04 -4.14
N ILE A 60 -3.34 -11.96 -3.60
CA ILE A 60 -4.73 -11.69 -3.17
C ILE A 60 -4.91 -11.62 -1.65
N SER A 61 -4.00 -12.25 -0.88
CA SER A 61 -4.12 -12.36 0.58
C SER A 61 -2.97 -11.70 1.35
N GLY A 62 -1.88 -11.37 0.67
CA GLY A 62 -0.76 -10.63 1.24
C GLY A 62 -1.13 -9.17 1.44
N GLN A 63 -1.23 -8.74 2.70
CA GLN A 63 -1.56 -7.36 3.07
C GLN A 63 -0.29 -6.63 3.50
N TYR A 64 0.08 -5.59 2.77
CA TYR A 64 1.33 -4.86 2.97
C TYR A 64 1.07 -3.36 3.05
N PRO A 65 1.85 -2.61 3.85
CA PRO A 65 1.91 -1.17 3.70
C PRO A 65 2.29 -0.79 2.27
N PRO A 66 1.49 0.03 1.56
CA PRO A 66 1.78 0.39 0.17
C PRO A 66 3.06 1.23 0.00
N GLY A 67 3.52 1.89 1.07
CA GLY A 67 4.61 2.85 1.01
C GLY A 67 4.34 3.97 0.00
N SER A 68 5.41 4.49 -0.60
CA SER A 68 5.36 5.66 -1.48
C SER A 68 4.43 5.53 -2.70
N ILE A 69 4.03 4.33 -3.10
CA ILE A 69 3.05 4.17 -4.20
C ILE A 69 1.70 4.81 -3.83
N PHE A 70 1.36 4.85 -2.54
CA PHE A 70 0.15 5.50 -2.03
C PHE A 70 0.12 7.02 -2.25
N LYS A 71 1.28 7.66 -2.53
CA LYS A 71 1.37 9.09 -2.79
C LYS A 71 0.53 9.53 -3.99
N ILE A 72 0.27 8.64 -4.95
CA ILE A 72 -0.65 8.88 -6.08
C ILE A 72 -2.07 9.13 -5.58
N VAL A 73 -2.53 8.38 -4.57
CA VAL A 73 -3.85 8.56 -3.95
C VAL A 73 -3.96 9.91 -3.26
N VAL A 74 -2.93 10.30 -2.52
CA VAL A 74 -2.87 11.59 -1.81
C VAL A 74 -2.80 12.76 -2.79
N ALA A 75 -1.99 12.64 -3.84
CA ALA A 75 -1.91 13.62 -4.92
C ALA A 75 -3.27 13.83 -5.59
N LEU A 76 -3.93 12.73 -6.00
CA LEU A 76 -5.26 12.78 -6.60
C LEU A 76 -6.28 13.45 -5.67
N ALA A 77 -6.35 13.02 -4.41
CA ALA A 77 -7.26 13.59 -3.42
C ALA A 77 -7.03 15.09 -3.22
N GLY A 78 -5.77 15.51 -3.13
CA GLY A 78 -5.42 16.92 -2.94
C GLY A 78 -5.73 17.79 -4.16
N LEU A 79 -5.54 17.28 -5.37
CA LEU A 79 -5.90 17.98 -6.61
C LEU A 79 -7.43 18.11 -6.75
N GLU A 80 -8.16 17.01 -6.54
CA GLU A 80 -9.62 16.99 -6.68
C GLU A 80 -10.35 17.86 -5.66
N GLU A 81 -9.81 17.97 -4.44
CA GLU A 81 -10.38 18.82 -3.39
C GLU A 81 -9.82 20.26 -3.43
N GLY A 82 -8.97 20.59 -4.42
CA GLY A 82 -8.38 21.92 -4.59
C GLY A 82 -7.40 22.34 -3.49
N VAL A 83 -6.91 21.37 -2.70
CA VAL A 83 -5.97 21.58 -1.60
C VAL A 83 -4.52 21.69 -2.09
N ILE A 84 -4.20 21.05 -3.20
CA ILE A 84 -2.88 21.08 -3.85
C ILE A 84 -2.95 21.97 -5.08
N ASP A 85 -2.14 23.03 -5.11
CA ASP A 85 -1.69 23.65 -6.35
C ASP A 85 -0.46 22.87 -6.86
N PRO A 86 -0.50 22.27 -8.06
CA PRO A 86 0.61 21.47 -8.58
C PRO A 86 1.92 22.24 -8.76
N TYR A 87 1.88 23.57 -8.80
CA TYR A 87 3.04 24.45 -8.95
C TYR A 87 3.49 25.09 -7.63
N GLU A 88 2.71 24.96 -6.55
CA GLU A 88 3.12 25.43 -5.22
C GLU A 88 4.36 24.65 -4.77
N LYS A 89 5.43 25.39 -4.47
CA LYS A 89 6.67 24.82 -3.95
C LYS A 89 6.70 24.90 -2.44
N ILE A 90 7.05 23.79 -1.81
CA ILE A 90 7.32 23.74 -0.37
C ILE A 90 8.75 23.28 -0.11
N PHE A 91 9.35 23.80 0.96
CA PHE A 91 10.69 23.41 1.37
C PHE A 91 10.67 22.08 2.14
N CYS A 92 11.53 21.15 1.71
CA CYS A 92 11.90 19.90 2.39
C CYS A 92 13.36 19.98 2.85
N GLY A 93 13.56 20.10 4.17
CA GLY A 93 14.87 20.09 4.82
C GLY A 93 15.27 18.73 5.41
N GLY A 94 14.63 17.63 4.99
CA GLY A 94 14.94 16.27 5.45
C GLY A 94 14.07 15.76 6.61
N SER A 95 13.33 16.64 7.28
CA SER A 95 12.30 16.23 8.24
C SER A 95 11.16 17.24 8.35
N TYR A 96 10.07 16.82 8.99
CA TYR A 96 8.91 17.63 9.32
C TYR A 96 8.54 17.42 10.79
N THR A 97 8.63 18.48 11.59
CA THR A 97 8.23 18.45 12.99
C THR A 97 6.77 18.80 13.14
N PHE A 98 5.99 17.88 13.72
CA PHE A 98 4.57 18.06 13.97
C PHE A 98 4.23 17.66 15.41
N GLN A 99 3.62 18.59 16.15
CA GLN A 99 3.26 18.45 17.57
C GLN A 99 4.40 17.87 18.45
N GLY A 100 5.61 18.39 18.27
CA GLY A 100 6.79 17.98 19.05
C GLY A 100 7.41 16.64 18.63
N ARG A 101 6.89 15.97 17.60
CA ARG A 101 7.47 14.75 17.01
C ARG A 101 8.07 15.03 15.64
N GLU A 102 9.25 14.48 15.40
CA GLU A 102 9.91 14.52 14.10
C GLU A 102 9.44 13.38 13.18
N TYR A 103 9.06 13.72 11.95
CA TYR A 103 8.79 12.79 10.85
C TYR A 103 9.85 12.98 9.79
N ARG A 104 10.69 11.97 9.57
CA ARG A 104 11.84 12.06 8.67
C ARG A 104 11.44 11.80 7.23
N ASP A 105 12.12 12.49 6.33
CA ASP A 105 12.20 12.13 4.93
C ASP A 105 13.21 10.99 4.75
N TRP A 106 13.05 10.17 3.72
CA TRP A 106 14.06 9.17 3.37
C TRP A 106 15.41 9.80 3.00
N LYS A 107 15.42 11.06 2.55
CA LYS A 107 16.63 11.82 2.24
C LYS A 107 16.98 12.80 3.37
N GLU A 108 18.01 12.48 4.14
CA GLU A 108 18.45 13.25 5.31
C GLU A 108 18.77 14.73 4.99
N GLY A 109 19.45 15.00 3.86
CA GLY A 109 19.73 16.38 3.43
C GLY A 109 18.53 17.12 2.82
N GLY A 110 17.37 16.47 2.76
CA GLY A 110 16.17 17.00 2.15
C GLY A 110 16.22 17.12 0.64
N HIS A 111 15.12 17.65 0.11
CA HIS A 111 14.90 17.82 -1.33
C HIS A 111 14.95 19.30 -1.75
N GLY A 112 15.08 20.24 -0.81
CA GLY A 112 14.98 21.67 -1.10
C GLY A 112 13.55 22.07 -1.44
N PHE A 113 13.34 22.96 -2.42
CA PHE A 113 12.00 23.31 -2.87
C PHE A 113 11.41 22.25 -3.80
N VAL A 114 10.25 21.72 -3.43
CA VAL A 114 9.57 20.62 -4.08
C VAL A 114 8.12 21.02 -4.39
N ASP A 115 7.73 20.87 -5.66
CA ASP A 115 6.34 20.94 -6.13
C ASP A 115 5.74 19.54 -6.23
N LEU A 116 4.48 19.41 -6.67
CA LEU A 116 3.81 18.10 -6.75
C LEU A 116 4.58 17.11 -7.64
N HIS A 117 4.99 17.57 -8.82
CA HIS A 117 5.69 16.73 -9.79
C HIS A 117 7.00 16.20 -9.20
N ARG A 118 7.83 17.09 -8.66
CA ARG A 118 9.10 16.71 -8.03
C ARG A 118 8.87 15.86 -6.78
N GLY A 119 7.80 16.12 -6.03
CA GLY A 119 7.42 15.34 -4.86
C GLY A 119 7.11 13.88 -5.20
N LEU A 120 6.43 13.63 -6.32
CA LEU A 120 6.17 12.29 -6.84
C LEU A 120 7.44 11.64 -7.40
N VAL A 121 8.20 12.36 -8.23
CA VAL A 121 9.43 11.84 -8.89
C VAL A 121 10.50 11.46 -7.87
N GLU A 122 10.76 12.32 -6.89
CA GLU A 122 11.77 12.08 -5.84
C GLU A 122 11.18 11.40 -4.60
N SER A 123 9.90 11.03 -4.64
CA SER A 123 9.20 10.41 -3.51
C SER A 123 9.43 11.18 -2.19
N CYS A 124 9.35 12.51 -2.21
CA CYS A 124 9.63 13.34 -1.01
C CYS A 124 8.56 13.14 0.07
N ASP A 125 8.92 12.58 1.22
CA ASP A 125 7.95 12.31 2.29
C ASP A 125 7.46 13.60 2.95
N VAL A 126 8.34 14.59 3.17
CA VAL A 126 7.96 15.88 3.77
C VAL A 126 6.89 16.58 2.94
N TYR A 127 6.94 16.45 1.61
CA TYR A 127 5.89 16.97 0.75
C TYR A 127 4.54 16.32 1.08
N PHE A 128 4.50 15.00 1.12
CA PHE A 128 3.27 14.24 1.38
C PHE A 128 2.82 14.28 2.84
N TYR A 129 3.70 14.51 3.81
CA TYR A 129 3.31 14.81 5.19
C TYR A 129 2.50 16.10 5.27
N LYS A 130 3.01 17.18 4.65
CA LYS A 130 2.34 18.48 4.63
C LYS A 130 1.03 18.42 3.85
N MET A 131 1.02 17.78 2.67
CA MET A 131 -0.21 17.64 1.89
C MET A 131 -1.23 16.75 2.58
N GLY A 132 -0.81 15.60 3.13
CA GLY A 132 -1.69 14.69 3.86
C GLY A 132 -2.33 15.36 5.08
N GLN A 133 -1.57 16.18 5.80
CA GLN A 133 -2.09 16.98 6.90
C GLN A 133 -3.16 18.00 6.43
N LYS A 134 -2.90 18.74 5.34
CA LYS A 134 -3.87 19.69 4.77
C LYS A 134 -5.16 18.98 4.29
N ILE A 135 -5.04 17.81 3.67
CA ILE A 135 -6.16 17.04 3.09
C ILE A 135 -7.00 16.34 4.18
N GLY A 136 -6.33 15.78 5.19
CA GLY A 136 -6.96 15.04 6.28
C GLY A 136 -7.30 13.58 5.93
N ILE A 137 -7.27 12.72 6.96
CA ILE A 137 -7.39 11.26 6.79
C ILE A 137 -8.70 10.80 6.15
N ASP A 138 -9.84 11.40 6.50
CA ASP A 138 -11.14 10.92 6.01
C ASP A 138 -11.30 11.18 4.51
N THR A 139 -10.77 12.30 4.03
CA THR A 139 -10.69 12.64 2.61
C THR A 139 -9.75 11.70 1.88
N ILE A 140 -8.53 11.47 2.40
CA ILE A 140 -7.60 10.48 1.84
C ILE A 140 -8.26 9.10 1.73
N ALA A 141 -8.95 8.67 2.78
CA ALA A 141 -9.65 7.38 2.82
C ALA A 141 -10.81 7.32 1.82
N LYS A 142 -11.56 8.41 1.62
CA LYS A 142 -12.63 8.53 0.61
C LYS A 142 -12.06 8.26 -0.79
N TYR A 143 -10.97 8.93 -1.18
CA TYR A 143 -10.37 8.74 -2.52
C TYR A 143 -9.73 7.36 -2.68
N ALA A 144 -9.00 6.86 -1.68
CA ALA A 144 -8.44 5.51 -1.67
C ALA A 144 -9.52 4.44 -1.94
N LYS A 145 -10.68 4.56 -1.28
CA LYS A 145 -11.81 3.63 -1.47
C LYS A 145 -12.48 3.78 -2.83
N ARG A 146 -12.56 5.01 -3.37
CA ARG A 146 -13.05 5.24 -4.75
C ARG A 146 -12.17 4.54 -5.79
N LEU A 147 -10.85 4.53 -5.56
CA LEU A 147 -9.86 3.79 -6.36
C LEU A 147 -9.88 2.26 -6.12
N GLY A 148 -10.76 1.77 -5.27
CA GLY A 148 -10.94 0.33 -5.03
C GLY A 148 -10.07 -0.27 -3.94
N LEU A 149 -9.28 0.53 -3.22
CA LEU A 149 -8.52 0.05 -2.07
C LEU A 149 -9.41 -0.17 -0.84
N GLY A 150 -9.03 -1.11 0.04
CA GLY A 150 -9.76 -1.38 1.28
C GLY A 150 -11.03 -2.22 1.09
N ARG A 151 -11.17 -2.91 -0.04
CA ARG A 151 -12.22 -3.88 -0.35
C ARG A 151 -11.72 -4.94 -1.33
N ASN A 152 -12.37 -6.11 -1.34
CA ASN A 152 -12.08 -7.16 -2.31
C ASN A 152 -12.27 -6.63 -3.75
N THR A 153 -11.35 -6.98 -4.63
CA THR A 153 -11.40 -6.67 -6.06
C THR A 153 -12.46 -7.50 -6.78
N GLY A 154 -12.82 -8.66 -6.25
CA GLY A 154 -13.80 -9.56 -6.85
C GLY A 154 -13.20 -10.55 -7.84
N ILE A 155 -11.87 -10.72 -7.82
CA ILE A 155 -11.22 -11.81 -8.53
C ILE A 155 -11.75 -13.15 -8.01
N GLN A 156 -12.14 -14.05 -8.92
CA GLN A 156 -12.78 -15.32 -8.57
C GLN A 156 -11.76 -16.43 -8.23
N VAL A 157 -10.75 -16.08 -7.44
CA VAL A 157 -9.67 -17.01 -7.07
C VAL A 157 -9.41 -16.90 -5.57
N GLY A 158 -9.72 -17.96 -4.83
CA GLY A 158 -9.38 -18.12 -3.42
C GLY A 158 -9.96 -17.05 -2.48
N ASP A 159 -9.39 -17.00 -1.27
CA ASP A 159 -9.82 -16.08 -0.21
C ASP A 159 -9.08 -14.75 -0.28
N GLU A 160 -9.63 -13.83 -1.07
CA GLU A 160 -9.12 -12.47 -1.18
C GLU A 160 -9.26 -11.69 0.15
N GLN A 161 -8.21 -10.97 0.52
CA GLN A 161 -8.21 -10.09 1.67
C GLN A 161 -8.49 -8.63 1.26
N PRO A 162 -9.33 -7.90 2.02
CA PRO A 162 -9.76 -6.57 1.65
C PRO A 162 -8.71 -5.48 1.90
N GLY A 163 -7.58 -5.79 2.53
CA GLY A 163 -6.67 -4.76 3.02
C GLY A 163 -7.31 -3.90 4.11
N LEU A 164 -6.73 -2.72 4.33
CA LEU A 164 -7.20 -1.74 5.29
C LEU A 164 -6.86 -0.32 4.82
N ILE A 165 -7.88 0.49 4.56
CA ILE A 165 -7.74 1.94 4.42
C ILE A 165 -8.30 2.59 5.69
N PRO A 166 -7.43 3.12 6.58
CA PRO A 166 -7.84 3.66 7.86
C PRO A 166 -8.58 4.99 7.70
N ASN A 167 -9.50 5.25 8.62
CA ASN A 167 -10.15 6.55 8.80
C ASN A 167 -10.50 6.76 10.28
N LYS A 168 -11.03 7.93 10.64
CA LYS A 168 -11.31 8.24 12.07
C LYS A 168 -12.30 7.25 12.69
N ALA A 169 -13.37 6.94 11.96
CA ALA A 169 -14.41 6.01 12.40
C ALA A 169 -13.89 4.58 12.62
N TRP A 170 -13.05 4.09 11.70
CA TRP A 170 -12.42 2.77 11.81
C TRP A 170 -11.55 2.70 13.08
N LYS A 171 -10.70 3.70 13.31
CA LYS A 171 -9.78 3.69 14.45
C LYS A 171 -10.55 3.72 15.77
N LEU A 172 -11.55 4.59 15.87
CA LEU A 172 -12.40 4.69 17.07
C LEU A 172 -13.10 3.36 17.36
N LYS A 173 -13.64 2.69 16.33
CA LYS A 173 -14.28 1.38 16.50
C LYS A 173 -13.29 0.27 16.88
N ARG A 174 -12.09 0.27 16.30
CA ARG A 174 -11.11 -0.82 16.49
C ARG A 174 -10.36 -0.72 17.81
N TRP A 175 -9.99 0.50 18.20
CA TRP A 175 -9.07 0.77 19.30
C TRP A 175 -9.69 1.56 20.45
N HIS A 176 -10.91 2.08 20.30
CA HIS A 176 -11.56 2.99 21.27
C HIS A 176 -10.75 4.25 21.57
N VAL A 177 -9.91 4.67 20.61
CA VAL A 177 -9.07 5.86 20.69
C VAL A 177 -9.35 6.74 19.47
N PRO A 178 -9.62 8.05 19.64
CA PRO A 178 -9.75 8.99 18.54
C PRO A 178 -8.50 9.02 17.64
N TRP A 179 -8.71 9.40 16.38
CA TRP A 179 -7.61 9.65 15.45
C TRP A 179 -6.66 10.71 15.99
N GLN A 180 -5.36 10.45 15.90
CA GLN A 180 -4.33 11.42 16.26
C GLN A 180 -3.80 12.01 14.96
N ASP A 181 -3.72 13.33 14.86
CA ASP A 181 -3.42 14.00 13.57
C ASP A 181 -2.08 13.55 12.96
N GLY A 182 -1.10 13.19 13.79
CA GLY A 182 0.19 12.66 13.35
C GLY A 182 0.09 11.33 12.59
N GLU A 183 -0.96 10.53 12.82
CA GLU A 183 -1.19 9.28 12.09
C GLU A 183 -1.54 9.54 10.62
N THR A 184 -2.13 10.71 10.32
CA THR A 184 -2.39 11.14 8.94
C THR A 184 -1.09 11.27 8.16
N LEU A 185 -0.02 11.78 8.77
CA LEU A 185 1.27 11.96 8.11
C LEU A 185 1.85 10.59 7.70
N SER A 186 1.80 9.60 8.58
CA SER A 186 2.26 8.24 8.24
C SER A 186 1.40 7.58 7.17
N VAL A 187 0.07 7.73 7.23
CA VAL A 187 -0.82 7.18 6.18
C VAL A 187 -0.61 7.88 4.84
N ALA A 188 -0.30 9.18 4.83
CA ALA A 188 -0.09 9.93 3.58
C ALA A 188 1.12 9.44 2.77
N VAL A 189 2.06 8.74 3.40
CA VAL A 189 3.19 8.06 2.73
C VAL A 189 3.00 6.55 2.65
N GLY A 190 1.77 6.07 2.82
CA GLY A 190 1.40 4.66 2.68
C GLY A 190 1.90 3.74 3.80
N GLN A 191 2.09 4.28 5.01
CA GLN A 191 2.56 3.54 6.18
C GLN A 191 1.46 3.44 7.26
N SER A 192 1.85 3.01 8.46
CA SER A 192 0.96 2.85 9.63
C SER A 192 -0.13 1.81 9.35
N PHE A 193 -1.41 2.16 9.51
CA PHE A 193 -2.54 1.25 9.38
C PHE A 193 -2.94 0.96 7.93
N ALA A 194 -2.41 1.70 6.95
CA ALA A 194 -2.72 1.45 5.54
C ALA A 194 -2.14 0.10 5.11
N LEU A 195 -3.00 -0.81 4.68
CA LEU A 195 -2.62 -2.11 4.14
C LEU A 195 -3.36 -2.33 2.82
N ILE A 196 -2.65 -2.80 1.80
CA ILE A 196 -3.25 -3.18 0.53
C ILE A 196 -2.69 -4.52 0.05
N THR A 197 -3.40 -5.17 -0.87
CA THR A 197 -2.91 -6.35 -1.58
C THR A 197 -2.33 -5.97 -2.94
N PRO A 198 -1.39 -6.77 -3.51
CA PRO A 198 -0.89 -6.54 -4.87
C PRO A 198 -2.00 -6.47 -5.93
N ILE A 199 -3.06 -7.28 -5.81
CA ILE A 199 -4.20 -7.23 -6.74
C ILE A 199 -5.00 -5.92 -6.63
N GLN A 200 -5.16 -5.38 -5.41
CA GLN A 200 -5.75 -4.06 -5.22
C GLN A 200 -4.88 -2.97 -5.85
N LEU A 201 -3.56 -3.09 -5.71
CA LEU A 201 -2.65 -2.10 -6.24
C LEU A 201 -2.69 -2.02 -7.77
N VAL A 202 -2.61 -3.15 -8.47
CA VAL A 202 -2.64 -3.15 -9.94
C VAL A 202 -3.97 -2.59 -10.47
N ARG A 203 -5.08 -2.88 -9.80
CA ARG A 203 -6.39 -2.29 -10.12
C ARG A 203 -6.46 -0.80 -9.86
N CYS A 204 -5.82 -0.31 -8.80
CA CYS A 204 -5.82 1.11 -8.44
C CYS A 204 -5.12 1.99 -9.49
N VAL A 205 -4.16 1.43 -10.23
CA VAL A 205 -3.33 2.17 -11.21
C VAL A 205 -3.73 1.92 -12.67
N SER A 206 -4.83 1.20 -12.90
CA SER A 206 -5.38 0.89 -14.23
C SER A 206 -6.63 1.70 -14.51
#